data_AF-A0A7Y2DMK9-F1
#
_entry.id   AF-A0A7Y2DMK9-F1
#
_cell.length_a   1.000
_cell.length_b   1.000
_cell.length_c   1.000
_cell.angle_alpha   90.00
_cell.angle_beta   90.00
_cell.angle_gamma   90.00
#
_symmetry.space_group_name_H-M   'P 1'
#
loop_
_entity.id
_entity.type
_entity.pdbx_description
1 polymer ?
#
loop_
_entity_poly.entity_id
_entity_poly.type
_entity_poly.pdbx_seq_one_letter_code
_entity_poly.pdbx_strand_id
1 'polypeptide(L)' 'MLYFRANRQYIISVKGIEEILRYGNNQLKIRLKLPSEDTIIISKNR' A
#
# COMPACT_ATOMS: atom_id res chain seq x y z
N MET A 1 -9.19 -11.54 -9.94
CA MET A 1 -8.65 -10.16 -9.85
C MET A 1 -8.53 -9.84 -8.37
N LEU A 2 -7.32 -9.75 -7.80
CA LEU A 2 -7.14 -9.63 -6.34
C LEU A 2 -6.90 -8.17 -5.96
N TYR A 3 -7.79 -7.64 -5.12
CA TYR A 3 -7.70 -6.31 -4.56
C TYR A 3 -7.58 -6.39 -3.05
N PHE A 4 -6.88 -5.42 -2.46
CA PHE A 4 -6.68 -5.32 -1.03
C PHE A 4 -7.03 -3.92 -0.54
N ARG A 5 -7.69 -3.84 0.61
CA ARG A 5 -7.98 -2.56 1.26
C ARG A 5 -6.74 -2.12 2.04
N ALA A 6 -5.98 -1.21 1.45
CA ALA A 6 -4.74 -0.70 2.02
C ALA A 6 -5.00 0.13 3.29
N ASN A 7 -5.97 1.04 3.22
CA ASN A 7 -6.44 1.79 4.38
C ASN A 7 -7.89 2.28 4.15
N ARG A 8 -8.40 3.21 4.98
CA ARG A 8 -9.78 3.71 4.85
C ARG A 8 -10.06 4.38 3.49
N GLN A 9 -9.04 4.94 2.85
CA GLN A 9 -9.14 5.74 1.62
C GLN A 9 -8.82 4.94 0.36
N TYR A 10 -7.98 3.91 0.46
CA TYR A 10 -7.43 3.22 -0.72
C TYR A 10 -7.76 1.73 -0.77
N ILE A 11 -8.19 1.28 -1.95
CA ILE A 11 -8.21 -0.13 -2.38
C ILE A 11 -7.19 -0.24 -3.52
N ILE A 12 -6.27 -1.20 -3.42
CA ILE A 12 -5.19 -1.39 -4.38
C ILE A 12 -5.26 -2.76 -5.05
N SER A 13 -4.83 -2.84 -6.31
CA SER A 13 -4.64 -4.13 -6.97
C SER A 13 -3.31 -4.74 -6.56
N VAL A 14 -3.30 -6.01 -6.15
CA VAL A 14 -2.06 -6.72 -5.77
C VAL A 14 -1.08 -6.79 -6.95
N LYS A 15 -1.59 -6.84 -8.19
CA LYS A 15 -0.76 -6.85 -9.40
C LYS A 15 -0.05 -5.52 -9.67
N GLY A 16 -0.59 -4.43 -9.13
CA GLY A 16 -0.07 -3.07 -9.31
C GLY A 16 1.00 -2.68 -8.29
N ILE A 17 1.24 -3.51 -7.27
CA ILE A 17 2.29 -3.28 -6.27
C ILE A 17 3.66 -3.52 -6.94
N GLU A 18 4.54 -2.53 -6.79
CA GLU A 18 5.95 -2.62 -7.18
C GLU A 18 6.78 -3.12 -5.99
N GLU A 19 6.67 -2.45 -4.84
CA GLU A 19 7.39 -2.80 -3.61
C GLU A 19 6.57 -2.45 -2.36
N ILE A 20 6.88 -3.15 -1.26
CA ILE A 20 6.34 -2.89 0.08
C ILE A 20 7.51 -2.58 1.00
N LEU A 21 7.56 -1.35 1.51
CA LEU A 21 8.64 -0.83 2.34
C LEU A 21 8.18 -0.72 3.79
N ARG A 22 9.10 -0.83 4.75
CA ARG A 22 8.80 -0.49 6.14
C ARG A 22 8.66 1.02 6.28
N TYR A 23 7.62 1.45 6.97
CA TYR A 23 7.36 2.84 7.32
C TYR A 23 7.17 2.91 8.84
N GLY A 24 7.61 3.98 9.50
CA GLY A 24 7.68 4.05 10.97
C GLY A 24 6.40 3.62 11.71
N ASN A 25 6.50 3.37 13.02
CA ASN A 25 5.36 2.98 13.87
C ASN A 25 4.58 1.74 13.38
N ASN A 26 5.29 0.66 13.03
CA ASN A 26 4.69 -0.59 12.53
C ASN A 26 3.84 -0.42 11.24
N GLN A 27 4.12 0.61 10.46
CA GLN A 27 3.44 0.83 9.18
C GLN A 27 4.27 0.25 8.03
N LEU A 28 3.62 0.10 6.88
CA LEU A 28 4.27 -0.25 5.62
C LEU A 28 3.83 0.79 4.58
N LYS A 29 4.77 1.19 3.72
CA LYS A 29 4.51 2.04 2.57
C LYS A 29 4.43 1.14 1.33
N ILE A 30 3.40 1.35 0.52
CA ILE A 30 3.22 0.64 -0.74
C ILE A 30 3.63 1.58 -1.87
N ARG A 31 4.51 1.10 -2.73
CA ARG A 31 4.83 1.74 -4.00
C ARG A 31 4.17 0.98 -5.13
N LEU A 32 3.56 1.72 -6.04
CA LEU A 32 2.87 1.17 -7.20
C LEU A 32 3.77 1.25 -8.43
N LYS A 33 3.58 0.30 -9.36
CA LYS A 33 4.31 0.28 -10.65
C LYS A 33 4.06 1.52 -11.50
N LEU A 34 2.85 2.06 -11.40
CA LEU A 34 2.52 3.35 -11.99
C LEU A 34 2.72 4.40 -10.89
N PRO A 35 3.53 5.46 -11.16
CA PRO A 35 3.73 6.51 -10.19
C PRO A 35 2.39 7.18 -9.86
N SER A 36 2.10 7.27 -8.57
CA SER A 36 0.97 8.01 -8.02
C SER A 36 1.52 9.13 -7.15
N GLU A 37 0.91 10.32 -7.20
CA GLU A 37 1.28 11.43 -6.31
C GLU A 37 1.02 11.08 -4.84
N ASP A 38 -0.01 10.26 -4.59
CA ASP A 38 -0.36 9.84 -3.25
C ASP A 38 0.56 8.74 -2.70
N THR A 39 1.00 8.94 -1.46
CA THR A 39 1.73 7.92 -0.69
C THR A 39 0.74 7.00 0.04
N ILE A 40 0.74 5.73 -0.32
CA ILE A 40 -0.13 4.71 0.28
C ILE A 40 0.56 4.09 1.49
N ILE A 41 0.03 4.37 2.67
CA ILE A 41 0.52 3.80 3.94
C ILE A 41 -0.53 2.83 4.50
N ILE A 42 -0.07 1.67 4.93
CA ILE A 42 -0.88 0.65 5.58
C ILE A 42 -0.31 0.38 6.98
N SER A 43 -1.16 0.20 7.98
CA SER A 43 -0.73 -0.30 9.28
C SER A 43 -0.58 -1.82 9.21
N LYS A 44 0.46 -2.39 9.86
CA LYS A 44 0.38 -3.82 10.19
C LYS A 44 -0.81 -4.02 11.12
N ASN A 45 -1.75 -4.87 10.72
CA ASN A 45 -2.67 -5.44 11.70
C ASN A 45 -1.86 -6.26 12.71
N ARG A 46 -2.27 -6.18 13.98
CA ARG A 46 -1.69 -6.97 15.06
C ARG A 46 -1.86 -8.46 14.78
#